data_AF-A0A915M082-F1
#
_entry.id   AF-A0A915M082-F1
#
_cell.length_a   1.000
_cell.length_b   1.000
_cell.length_c   1.000
_cell.angle_alpha   90.00
_cell.angle_beta   90.00
_cell.angle_gamma   90.00
#
_symmetry.space_group_name_H-M   'P 1'
#
loop_
_entity.id
_entity.type
_entity.pdbx_description
1 polymer ?
#
loop_
_entity_poly.entity_id
_entity_poly.type
_entity_poly.pdbx_seq_one_letter_code
_entity_poly.pdbx_strand_id
1 'polypeptide(L)' 'MHIALELGGVNLKSYILNLKSKEAYKTWENFENIVLKLVKGAAISVEEFHDVGNAIHLDIKEENFVLDKEQKNGEDVI' A
#
# COMPACT_ATOMS: atom_id res chain seq x y z
N MET A 1 -16.21 -3.48 22.62
CA MET A 1 -16.09 -4.43 21.49
C MET A 1 -14.63 -4.47 21.10
N HIS A 2 -14.04 -5.66 20.98
CA HIS A 2 -12.65 -5.81 20.54
C HIS A 2 -12.66 -6.59 19.23
N ILE A 3 -11.88 -6.14 18.25
CA ILE A 3 -11.69 -6.82 16.98
C ILE A 3 -10.18 -7.08 16.87
N ALA A 4 -9.80 -8.34 16.71
CA ALA A 4 -8.42 -8.73 16.43
C ALA A 4 -8.21 -8.74 14.91
N LEU A 5 -7.15 -8.11 14.44
CA LEU A 5 -6.74 -8.04 13.04
C LEU A 5 -5.32 -8.60 12.89
N GLU A 6 -4.92 -8.90 11.66
CA GLU A 6 -3.57 -9.35 11.37
C GLU A 6 -2.52 -8.33 11.84
N LEU A 7 -1.47 -8.84 12.50
CA LEU A 7 -0.33 -8.07 12.95
C LEU A 7 0.78 -8.18 11.90
N GLY A 8 0.77 -7.27 10.94
CA GLY A 8 1.73 -7.26 9.84
C GLY A 8 1.80 -5.88 9.19
N GLY A 9 2.94 -5.57 8.59
CA GLY A 9 3.07 -4.40 7.73
C GLY A 9 3.35 -3.03 8.37
N VAL A 10 3.42 -2.03 7.50
CA VAL A 10 3.55 -0.60 7.83
C VAL A 10 2.49 0.14 7.00
N ASN A 11 1.77 1.08 7.60
CA ASN A 11 0.79 1.85 6.83
C ASN A 11 1.48 2.71 5.75
N LEU A 12 0.76 3.01 4.68
CA LEU A 12 1.29 3.73 3.53
C LEU A 12 1.82 5.12 3.92
N LYS A 13 1.19 5.80 4.88
CA LYS A 13 1.68 7.08 5.40
C LYS A 13 3.09 6.99 5.98
N SER A 14 3.31 6.05 6.90
CA SER A 14 4.61 5.82 7.53
C SER A 14 5.63 5.35 6.51
N TYR A 15 5.23 4.53 5.54
CA TYR A 15 6.10 4.14 4.43
C TYR A 15 6.56 5.36 3.61
N ILE A 16 5.65 6.24 3.19
CA ILE A 16 5.99 7.44 2.40
C ILE A 16 6.88 8.42 3.19
N LEU A 17 6.63 8.60 4.48
CA LEU A 17 7.48 9.43 5.35
C LEU A 17 8.89 8.85 5.48
N ASN A 18 8.98 7.54 5.74
CA ASN A 18 10.24 6.81 5.77
C ASN A 18 10.92 6.82 4.41
N LEU A 19 10.16 6.78 3.32
CA LEU A 19 10.70 6.98 1.99
C LEU A 19 11.36 8.36 1.98
N LYS A 20 10.65 9.49 2.04
CA LYS A 20 11.25 10.85 1.95
C LYS A 20 12.53 11.09 2.77
N SER A 21 12.73 10.39 3.90
CA SER A 21 13.96 10.43 4.71
C SER A 21 15.21 9.73 4.16
N LYS A 22 15.11 8.73 3.26
CA LYS A 22 16.30 8.04 2.69
C LYS A 22 16.75 8.67 1.38
N GLU A 23 18.02 8.55 1.06
CA GLU A 23 18.57 9.03 -0.22
C GLU A 23 18.20 8.17 -1.44
N ALA A 24 17.40 7.11 -1.28
CA ALA A 24 17.20 6.05 -2.27
C ALA A 24 16.34 6.42 -3.49
N TYR A 25 15.67 7.58 -3.50
CA TYR A 25 14.83 8.08 -4.63
C TYR A 25 15.45 9.31 -5.30
N LYS A 26 16.79 9.43 -5.25
CA LYS A 26 17.54 10.53 -5.85
C LYS A 26 17.23 10.77 -7.34
N THR A 27 16.61 9.82 -8.05
CA THR A 27 16.08 10.00 -9.40
C THR A 27 14.56 10.05 -9.43
N TRP A 28 14.03 10.95 -10.25
CA TRP A 28 12.59 11.14 -10.43
C TRP A 28 11.90 9.89 -10.98
N GLU A 29 12.60 9.17 -11.87
CA GLU A 29 12.15 7.90 -12.44
C GLU A 29 11.94 6.80 -11.38
N ASN A 30 12.82 6.70 -10.38
CA ASN A 30 12.65 5.74 -9.29
C ASN A 30 11.46 6.09 -8.40
N PHE A 31 11.24 7.37 -8.15
CA PHE A 31 10.09 7.84 -7.37
C PHE A 31 8.77 7.56 -8.10
N GLU A 32 8.70 7.87 -9.39
CA GLU A 32 7.52 7.60 -10.22
C GLU A 32 7.19 6.11 -10.27
N ASN A 33 8.19 5.25 -10.46
CA ASN A 33 8.01 3.80 -10.42
C ASN A 33 7.44 3.33 -9.08
N ILE A 34 7.95 3.82 -7.95
CA ILE A 34 7.44 3.47 -6.62
C ILE A 34 5.98 3.91 -6.47
N VAL A 35 5.66 5.16 -6.84
CA VAL A 35 4.28 5.68 -6.78
C VAL A 35 3.35 4.82 -7.65
N LEU A 36 3.77 4.47 -8.86
CA LEU A 36 2.97 3.65 -9.77
C LEU A 36 2.67 2.27 -9.17
N LYS A 37 3.66 1.63 -8.52
CA LYS A 37 3.45 0.34 -7.85
C LYS A 37 2.45 0.45 -6.70
N LEU A 38 2.57 1.48 -5.87
CA LEU A 38 1.66 1.71 -4.74
C LEU A 38 0.22 1.97 -5.21
N VAL A 39 0.04 2.78 -6.25
CA VAL A 39 -1.29 3.08 -6.81
C VAL A 39 -1.91 1.83 -7.43
N LYS A 40 -1.12 1.00 -8.12
CA LYS A 40 -1.59 -0.28 -8.67
C LYS A 40 -2.05 -1.23 -7.57
N GLY A 41 -1.26 -1.41 -6.51
CA GLY A 41 -1.63 -2.28 -5.39
C GLY A 41 -2.90 -1.81 -4.67
N ALA A 42 -3.01 -0.50 -4.43
CA ALA A 42 -4.22 0.09 -3.84
C ALA A 42 -5.45 -0.10 -4.73
N ALA A 43 -5.32 0.09 -6.05
CA ALA A 43 -6.41 -0.09 -6.99
C ALA A 43 -6.92 -1.53 -7.02
N ILE A 44 -6.01 -2.51 -7.08
CA ILE A 44 -6.35 -3.95 -7.02
C ILE A 44 -7.09 -4.27 -5.72
N SER A 45 -6.58 -3.79 -4.58
CA SER A 45 -7.22 -4.04 -3.28
C SER A 45 -8.65 -3.47 -3.21
N VAL A 46 -8.88 -2.30 -3.80
CA VAL A 46 -10.20 -1.66 -3.85
C VAL A 46 -11.13 -2.39 -4.83
N GLU A 47 -10.61 -2.83 -5.98
CA GLU A 47 -11.35 -3.64 -6.96
C GLU A 47 -11.80 -4.96 -6.31
N GLU A 48 -10.90 -5.69 -5.64
CA GLU A 48 -11.25 -6.91 -4.91
C GLU A 48 -12.28 -6.66 -3.81
N PHE A 49 -12.17 -5.56 -3.07
CA PHE A 49 -13.14 -5.20 -2.04
C PHE A 49 -14.53 -4.93 -2.62
N HIS A 50 -14.61 -4.30 -3.79
CA HIS A 50 -15.86 -4.06 -4.51
C HIS A 50 -16.43 -5.35 -5.08
N ASP A 51 -15.62 -6.17 -5.74
CA ASP A 51 -16.08 -7.33 -6.49
C ASP A 51 -16.37 -8.53 -5.58
N VAL A 52 -15.43 -8.88 -4.71
CA VAL A 52 -15.54 -10.04 -3.80
C VAL A 52 -16.33 -9.66 -2.55
N GLY A 53 -16.04 -8.48 -1.99
CA GLY A 53 -16.71 -8.00 -0.79
C GLY A 53 -18.13 -7.51 -1.04
N ASN A 54 -18.48 -7.16 -2.30
CA ASN A 54 -19.73 -6.48 -2.66
C ASN A 54 -20.03 -5.29 -1.72
N ALA A 55 -18.99 -4.52 -1.41
CA ALA A 55 -18.99 -3.50 -0.37
C ALA A 55 -18.30 -2.22 -0.85
N ILE A 56 -18.54 -1.12 -0.13
CA ILE A 56 -17.86 0.17 -0.34
C ILE A 56 -17.03 0.44 0.90
N HIS A 57 -15.73 0.74 0.75
CA HIS A 57 -14.83 0.92 1.89
C HIS A 57 -15.12 2.19 2.70
N LEU A 58 -15.61 3.26 2.05
CA LEU A 58 -16.00 4.55 2.64
C LEU A 58 -14.88 5.42 3.27
N ASP A 59 -13.68 4.89 3.47
CA ASP A 59 -12.57 5.59 4.15
C ASP A 59 -11.21 5.26 3.51
N ILE A 60 -11.09 5.54 2.20
CA ILE A 60 -9.86 5.33 1.43
C ILE A 60 -8.89 6.49 1.73
N LYS A 61 -7.78 6.18 2.40
CA LYS A 61 -6.68 7.12 2.75
C LYS A 61 -5.40 6.36 3.12
N GLU A 62 -4.27 7.05 3.14
CA GLU A 62 -2.94 6.46 3.35
C GLU A 62 -2.74 5.78 4.71
N GLU A 63 -3.53 6.10 5.74
CA GLU A 63 -3.46 5.42 7.03
C GLU A 63 -4.11 4.03 7.00
N ASN A 64 -5.04 3.80 6.08
CA ASN A 64 -5.85 2.58 6.02
C ASN A 64 -5.32 1.55 5.00
N PHE A 65 -4.30 1.91 4.21
CA PHE A 65 -3.53 0.94 3.43
C PHE A 65 -2.34 0.45 4.24
N VAL A 66 -2.24 -0.87 4.38
CA VAL A 66 -1.14 -1.54 5.08
C VAL A 66 -0.31 -2.32 4.06
N LEU A 67 0.97 -2.01 4.00
CA LEU A 67 1.92 -2.70 3.12
C LEU A 67 2.47 -3.90 3.86
N ASP A 68 2.43 -5.08 3.25
CA ASP A 68 3.01 -6.28 3.85
C ASP A 68 4.53 -6.17 3.98
N LYS A 69 5.11 -6.82 5.00
CA LYS A 69 6.56 -6.89 5.22
C LYS A 69 7.22 -7.88 4.27
N GLU A 70 6.47 -8.87 3.79
CA GLU A 70 6.96 -9.91 2.89
C GLU A 70 6.45 -9.67 1.47
N GLN A 71 7.31 -9.16 0.59
CA GLN A 71 7.02 -9.18 -0.84
C GLN A 71 7.18 -10.61 -1.36
N LYS A 72 6.10 -11.20 -1.88
CA LYS A 72 6.23 -12.43 -2.66
C LYS A 72 6.99 -12.09 -3.94
N ASN A 73 8.25 -12.52 -4.01
CA ASN A 73 9.13 -12.35 -5.17
C ASN A 73 8.38 -12.70 -6.47
N GLY A 74 8.12 -11.72 -7.32
CA GLY A 74 7.68 -11.95 -8.70
C GLY A 74 6.60 -11.02 -9.24
N GLU A 75 5.85 -10.31 -8.38
CA GLU A 75 4.84 -9.36 -8.86
C GLU A 75 5.33 -7.92 -8.71
N ASP A 76 5.12 -7.12 -9.75
CA ASP A 76 5.50 -5.70 -9.83
C ASP A 76 4.63 -4.80 -8.93
N VAL A 77 4.02 -5.37 -7.90
CA VAL A 77 3.06 -4.73 -7.00
C VAL A 77 3.65 -4.76 -5.59
N ILE A 78 3.66 -3.60 -4.94
CA ILE A 78 4.09 -3.46 -3.54
C ILE A 78 2.88 -3.72 -2.64
#